data_AF-A0A5C1AG52-F1
#
_entry.id   AF-A0A5C1AG52-F1
#
_cell.length_a   1.000
_cell.length_b   1.000
_cell.length_c   1.000
_cell.angle_alpha   90.00
_cell.angle_beta   90.00
_cell.angle_gamma   90.00
#
_symmetry.space_group_name_H-M   'P 1'
#
loop_
_entity.id
_entity.type
_entity.pdbx_description
1 polymer ?
#
loop_
_entity_poly.entity_id
_entity_poly.type
_entity_poly.pdbx_seq_one_letter_code
_entity_poly.pdbx_strand_id
1 'polypeptide(L)'
;MNEDLILRSATVKDIQLELLRRTRFNALDGKRVVASLFRHRHLWRAVVLDRPGVPNYAEPAHLLTGGLIKLRDLPDDIWNADTLFISAPSLQDAEALAKVIDTEDWGGEVQVFRDQAAVDSALGTGRLPYGLLSVWWD
;
A
#
# COMPACT_ATOMS: atom_id res chain seq x y z
N MET A 1 7.27 -3.63 -20.63
CA MET A 1 8.68 -3.23 -20.52
C MET A 1 9.30 -4.08 -19.44
N ASN A 2 10.27 -4.89 -19.82
CA ASN A 2 11.10 -5.69 -18.93
C ASN A 2 12.52 -5.16 -19.14
N GLU A 3 12.95 -4.25 -18.28
CA GLU A 3 14.35 -3.99 -18.02
C GLU A 3 14.52 -4.37 -16.57
N ASP A 4 15.42 -5.30 -16.27
CA ASP A 4 15.84 -5.57 -14.90
C ASP A 4 16.26 -4.23 -14.29
N LEU A 5 15.40 -3.66 -13.44
CA LEU A 5 15.72 -2.48 -12.67
C LEU A 5 16.96 -2.83 -11.88
N ILE A 6 18.09 -2.24 -12.26
CA ILE A 6 19.27 -2.37 -11.44
C ILE A 6 18.92 -1.71 -10.12
N LEU A 7 18.83 -2.50 -9.04
CA LEU A 7 18.28 -2.06 -7.77
C LEU A 7 18.95 -0.77 -7.26
N ARG A 8 20.24 -0.59 -7.58
CA ARG A 8 21.03 0.61 -7.25
C ARG A 8 20.53 1.91 -7.89
N SER A 9 19.85 1.83 -9.03
CA SER A 9 19.28 2.98 -9.74
C SER A 9 17.75 3.06 -9.61
N ALA A 10 17.12 2.08 -8.98
CA ALA A 10 15.68 2.09 -8.75
C ALA A 10 15.32 3.22 -7.76
N THR A 11 14.25 3.96 -8.05
CA THR A 11 13.71 4.90 -7.07
C THR A 11 13.04 4.13 -5.93
N VAL A 12 12.84 4.77 -4.78
CA VAL A 12 12.08 4.17 -3.66
C VAL A 12 10.67 3.74 -4.14
N LYS A 13 10.05 4.52 -5.03
CA LYS A 13 8.76 4.18 -5.62
C LYS A 13 8.83 2.91 -6.49
N ASP A 14 9.90 2.75 -7.26
CA ASP A 14 10.09 1.54 -8.07
C ASP A 14 10.25 0.31 -7.20
N ILE A 15 10.97 0.43 -6.08
CA ILE A 15 11.13 -0.64 -5.09
C ILE A 15 9.78 -1.02 -4.49
N GLN A 16 8.98 -0.04 -4.06
CA GLN A 16 7.63 -0.30 -3.49
C GLN A 16 6.71 -1.00 -4.51
N LEU A 17 6.74 -0.56 -5.77
CA LEU A 17 5.96 -1.18 -6.84
C LEU A 17 6.47 -2.59 -7.18
N GLU A 18 7.77 -2.84 -7.09
CA GLU A 18 8.35 -4.16 -7.32
C GLU A 18 8.00 -5.15 -6.20
N LEU A 19 8.01 -4.71 -4.94
CA LEU A 19 7.51 -5.51 -3.81
C LEU A 19 6.05 -5.91 -4.05
N LEU A 20 5.18 -4.94 -4.38
CA LEU A 20 3.79 -5.23 -4.73
C LEU A 20 3.67 -6.16 -5.93
N ARG A 21 4.45 -5.94 -7.00
CA ARG A 21 4.42 -6.76 -8.23
C ARG A 21 4.76 -8.22 -7.96
N ARG A 22 5.66 -8.49 -7.01
CA ARG A 22 6.09 -9.84 -6.61
C ARG A 22 5.06 -10.54 -5.71
N THR A 23 4.28 -9.78 -4.93
CA THR A 23 3.32 -10.37 -4.01
C THR A 23 2.17 -11.05 -4.74
N ARG A 24 1.93 -12.30 -4.34
CA ARG A 24 0.74 -13.07 -4.64
C ARG A 24 0.27 -13.73 -3.36
N PHE A 25 -0.92 -13.40 -2.91
CA PHE A 25 -1.46 -13.86 -1.64
C PHE A 25 -2.98 -13.84 -1.71
N ASN A 26 -3.62 -14.99 -1.50
CA ASN A 26 -5.06 -15.16 -1.68
C ASN A 26 -5.55 -14.58 -3.03
N ALA A 27 -6.42 -13.57 -2.99
CA ALA A 27 -6.95 -12.94 -4.20
C ALA A 27 -6.04 -11.82 -4.78
N LEU A 28 -4.98 -11.42 -4.07
CA LEU A 28 -4.02 -10.43 -4.55
C LEU A 28 -3.17 -10.99 -5.70
N ASP A 29 -3.37 -10.46 -6.90
CA ASP A 29 -2.40 -10.54 -8.00
C ASP A 29 -1.66 -9.21 -8.17
N GLY A 30 -0.50 -9.10 -7.52
CA GLY A 30 0.33 -7.91 -7.54
C GLY A 30 0.69 -7.38 -8.94
N LYS A 31 0.86 -8.28 -9.92
CA LYS A 31 1.15 -7.87 -11.31
C LYS A 31 -0.04 -7.13 -11.93
N ARG A 32 -1.25 -7.64 -11.72
CA ARG A 32 -2.50 -7.04 -12.21
C ARG A 32 -2.75 -5.69 -11.54
N VAL A 33 -2.57 -5.61 -10.23
CA VAL A 33 -2.72 -4.37 -9.45
C VAL A 33 -1.74 -3.30 -9.94
N VAL A 34 -0.45 -3.61 -10.07
CA VAL A 34 0.55 -2.65 -10.56
C VAL A 34 0.25 -2.19 -11.98
N ALA A 35 -0.16 -3.10 -12.87
CA ALA A 35 -0.55 -2.73 -14.23
C ALA A 35 -1.73 -1.74 -14.22
N SER A 36 -2.73 -1.95 -13.35
CA SER A 36 -3.86 -1.04 -13.18
C SER A 36 -3.44 0.32 -12.63
N LEU A 37 -2.61 0.34 -11.58
CA LEU A 37 -2.04 1.58 -11.04
C LEU A 37 -1.35 2.40 -12.14
N PHE A 38 -0.59 1.79 -13.03
CA PHE A 38 0.01 2.50 -14.15
C PHE A 38 -1.00 3.05 -15.17
N ARG A 39 -2.09 2.31 -15.47
CA ARG A 39 -3.17 2.83 -16.33
C ARG A 39 -3.85 4.06 -15.73
N HIS A 40 -4.03 4.07 -14.41
CA HIS A 40 -4.73 5.12 -13.67
C HIS A 40 -3.78 6.05 -12.92
N ARG A 41 -2.59 6.30 -13.50
CA ARG A 41 -1.50 7.04 -12.85
C ARG A 41 -1.88 8.42 -12.29
N HIS A 42 -2.88 9.07 -12.87
CA HIS A 42 -3.36 10.39 -12.46
C HIS A 42 -4.13 10.37 -11.14
N LEU A 43 -4.68 9.22 -10.71
CA LEU A 43 -5.49 9.09 -9.51
C LEU A 43 -4.68 8.89 -8.21
N TRP A 44 -3.36 8.67 -8.30
CA TRP A 44 -2.53 8.38 -7.14
C TRP A 44 -1.17 9.07 -7.16
N ARG A 45 -0.55 9.20 -5.99
CA ARG A 45 0.78 9.81 -5.79
C ARG A 45 1.80 8.75 -5.39
N ALA A 46 1.52 8.04 -4.29
CA ALA A 46 2.36 6.99 -3.73
C ALA A 46 1.53 5.78 -3.31
N VAL A 47 2.18 4.61 -3.28
CA VAL A 47 1.62 3.36 -2.79
C VAL A 47 2.64 2.64 -1.92
N VAL A 48 2.15 1.93 -0.90
CA VAL A 48 2.97 1.08 -0.03
C VAL A 48 2.15 -0.18 0.29
N LEU A 49 2.68 -1.35 -0.06
CA LEU A 49 2.13 -2.63 0.38
C LEU A 49 2.82 -3.02 1.68
N ASP A 50 2.08 -3.06 2.78
CA ASP A 50 2.66 -3.35 4.08
C ASP A 50 1.67 -4.05 5.04
N ARG A 51 2.19 -4.46 6.19
CA ARG A 51 1.43 -4.90 7.36
C ARG A 51 2.04 -4.17 8.56
N PRO A 52 1.66 -2.90 8.81
CA PRO A 52 2.22 -2.11 9.89
C PRO A 52 1.98 -2.79 11.24
N GLY A 53 3.01 -2.86 12.06
CA GLY A 53 2.86 -3.41 13.40
C GLY A 53 2.12 -2.45 14.32
N VAL A 54 1.28 -2.98 15.22
CA VAL A 54 0.60 -2.17 16.23
C VAL A 54 1.48 -2.07 17.47
N PRO A 55 1.94 -0.87 17.86
CA PRO A 55 2.64 -0.67 19.12
C PRO A 55 1.66 -0.69 20.29
N ASN A 56 2.04 -1.36 21.39
CA ASN A 56 1.35 -1.23 22.66
C ASN A 56 1.97 -0.08 23.45
N TYR A 57 1.41 1.12 23.36
CA TYR A 57 1.91 2.29 24.08
C TYR A 57 1.72 2.21 25.60
N ALA A 58 0.83 1.35 26.09
CA ALA A 58 0.70 1.09 27.52
C ALA A 58 1.84 0.21 28.05
N GLU A 59 2.47 -0.59 27.19
CA GLU A 59 3.58 -1.48 27.52
C GLU A 59 4.71 -1.33 26.48
N PRO A 60 5.44 -0.19 26.49
CA PRO A 60 6.36 0.21 25.42
C PRO A 60 7.60 -0.69 25.25
N ALA A 61 7.76 -1.72 26.09
CA ALA A 61 8.81 -2.73 25.97
C ALA A 61 8.38 -3.97 25.16
N HIS A 62 7.11 -4.07 24.76
CA HIS A 62 6.60 -5.21 24.02
C HIS A 62 6.80 -5.06 22.51
N LEU A 63 7.01 -6.20 21.84
CA LEU A 63 7.17 -6.26 20.39
C LEU A 63 5.89 -5.80 19.69
N LEU A 64 6.04 -5.27 18.47
CA LEU A 64 4.93 -4.89 17.62
C LEU A 64 4.10 -6.13 17.27
N THR A 65 2.78 -6.06 17.48
CA THR A 65 1.90 -7.15 17.07
C THR A 65 1.79 -7.16 15.54
N GLY A 66 2.08 -8.30 14.91
CA GLY A 66 1.93 -8.54 13.46
C GLY A 66 2.97 -7.88 12.54
N GLY A 67 3.69 -6.86 12.98
CA GLY A 67 4.60 -6.09 12.12
C GLY A 67 5.94 -6.76 11.79
N LEU A 68 6.38 -7.73 12.59
CA LEU A 68 7.69 -8.38 12.44
C LEU A 68 7.65 -9.67 11.62
N ILE A 69 6.48 -10.09 11.13
CA ILE A 69 6.33 -11.35 10.37
C ILE A 69 7.24 -11.43 9.15
N LYS A 70 7.55 -10.28 8.53
CA LYS A 70 8.49 -10.17 7.40
C LYS A 70 9.89 -10.66 7.75
N LEU A 71 10.36 -10.48 8.98
CA LEU A 71 11.69 -10.96 9.39
C LEU A 71 11.80 -12.48 9.30
N ARG A 72 10.70 -13.19 9.58
CA ARG A 72 10.61 -14.64 9.45
C ARG A 72 10.65 -15.09 7.99
N ASP A 73 10.02 -14.33 7.10
CA ASP A 73 9.74 -14.74 5.73
C ASP A 73 10.74 -14.17 4.69
N LEU A 74 11.55 -13.18 5.07
CA LEU A 74 12.60 -12.59 4.23
C LEU A 74 13.64 -13.59 3.71
N PRO A 75 14.11 -14.60 4.48
CA PRO A 75 15.02 -15.63 3.96
C PRO A 75 14.47 -16.41 2.77
N ASP A 76 13.15 -16.48 2.64
CA ASP A 76 12.44 -17.14 1.53
C ASP A 76 12.06 -16.17 0.40
N ASP A 77 12.57 -14.94 0.41
CA ASP A 77 12.26 -13.85 -0.54
C ASP A 77 10.76 -13.47 -0.55
N ILE A 78 10.08 -13.61 0.60
CA ILE A 78 8.65 -13.33 0.73
C ILE A 78 8.44 -11.97 1.42
N TRP A 79 7.83 -11.03 0.69
CA TRP A 79 7.29 -9.81 1.27
C TRP A 79 5.93 -10.06 1.91
N ASN A 80 5.92 -10.50 3.17
CA ASN A 80 4.68 -10.76 3.91
C ASN A 80 3.96 -9.44 4.26
N ALA A 81 2.92 -9.15 3.49
CA ALA A 81 2.09 -7.96 3.61
C ALA A 81 0.72 -8.24 3.00
N ASP A 82 -0.31 -7.60 3.54
CA ASP A 82 -1.72 -7.86 3.22
C ASP A 82 -2.52 -6.58 2.93
N THR A 83 -1.92 -5.40 3.12
CA THR A 83 -2.63 -4.13 3.00
C THR A 83 -1.88 -3.19 2.08
N LEU A 84 -2.51 -2.78 0.98
CA LEU A 84 -2.00 -1.74 0.09
C LEU A 84 -2.57 -0.39 0.51
N PHE A 85 -1.72 0.52 0.97
CA PHE A 85 -2.07 1.91 1.23
C PHE A 85 -1.75 2.78 0.02
N ILE A 86 -2.67 3.66 -0.36
CA ILE A 86 -2.55 4.52 -1.55
C ILE A 86 -2.87 5.96 -1.18
N SER A 87 -1.93 6.87 -1.41
CA SER A 87 -2.19 8.31 -1.35
C SER A 87 -2.62 8.84 -2.71
N ALA A 88 -3.65 9.66 -2.72
CA ALA A 88 -4.23 10.30 -3.88
C ALA A 88 -4.07 11.84 -3.81
N PRO A 89 -4.13 12.56 -4.95
CA PRO A 89 -4.04 14.01 -4.94
C PRO A 89 -5.16 14.70 -4.15
N SER A 90 -6.34 14.09 -4.08
CA SER A 90 -7.51 14.57 -3.34
C SER A 90 -8.39 13.41 -2.87
N LEU A 91 -9.36 13.68 -1.99
CA LEU A 91 -10.38 12.70 -1.61
C LEU A 91 -11.17 12.21 -2.82
N GLN A 92 -11.50 13.11 -3.76
CA GLN A 92 -12.24 12.75 -4.97
C GLN A 92 -11.45 11.76 -5.85
N ASP A 93 -10.14 11.93 -5.96
CA ASP A 93 -9.28 11.00 -6.69
C ASP A 93 -9.18 9.65 -5.99
N ALA A 94 -9.15 9.62 -4.65
CA ALA A 94 -9.21 8.37 -3.88
C ALA A 94 -10.54 7.64 -4.10
N GLU A 95 -11.66 8.35 -4.13
CA GLU A 95 -12.98 7.77 -4.43
C GLU A 95 -13.10 7.29 -5.88
N ALA A 96 -12.51 8.01 -6.84
CA ALA A 96 -12.42 7.58 -8.22
C ALA A 96 -11.58 6.30 -8.35
N LEU A 97 -10.44 6.22 -7.66
CA LEU A 97 -9.60 5.03 -7.64
C LEU A 97 -10.30 3.85 -6.96
N ALA A 98 -11.06 4.08 -5.88
CA ALA A 98 -11.86 3.03 -5.25
C ALA A 98 -12.88 2.41 -6.22
N LYS A 99 -13.53 3.22 -7.07
CA LYS A 99 -14.43 2.71 -8.12
C LYS A 99 -13.70 1.89 -9.17
N VAL A 100 -12.49 2.28 -9.54
CA VAL A 100 -11.63 1.49 -10.44
C VAL A 100 -11.30 0.14 -9.81
N ILE A 101 -10.93 0.12 -8.54
CA ILE A 101 -10.57 -1.11 -7.82
C ILE A 101 -11.75 -2.09 -7.78
N ASP A 102 -12.95 -1.58 -7.51
CA ASP A 102 -14.20 -2.36 -7.52
C ASP A 102 -14.54 -2.86 -8.94
N THR A 103 -14.52 -1.96 -9.93
CA THR A 103 -14.85 -2.30 -11.33
C THR A 103 -13.88 -3.31 -11.93
N GLU A 104 -12.59 -3.17 -11.60
CA GLU A 104 -11.55 -4.07 -12.06
C GLU A 104 -11.35 -5.25 -11.12
N ASP A 105 -12.16 -5.45 -10.09
CA ASP A 105 -12.11 -6.55 -9.11
C ASP A 105 -10.68 -6.95 -8.72
N TRP A 106 -10.03 -6.12 -7.90
CA TRP A 106 -8.71 -6.45 -7.35
C TRP A 106 -8.77 -7.52 -6.24
N GLY A 107 -9.97 -7.99 -5.87
CA GLY A 107 -10.17 -9.08 -4.92
C GLY A 107 -9.90 -8.74 -3.44
N GLY A 108 -9.84 -7.46 -3.07
CA GLY A 108 -9.59 -7.02 -1.70
C GLY A 108 -10.62 -6.02 -1.18
N GLU A 109 -10.69 -5.86 0.13
CA GLU A 109 -11.61 -4.94 0.80
C GLU A 109 -11.08 -3.51 0.73
N VAL A 110 -11.85 -2.63 0.09
CA VAL A 110 -11.47 -1.23 -0.12
C VAL A 110 -12.01 -0.33 0.98
N GLN A 111 -11.14 0.50 1.57
CA GLN A 111 -11.53 1.54 2.52
C GLN A 111 -10.99 2.90 2.07
N VAL A 112 -11.89 3.88 1.89
CA VAL A 112 -11.51 5.29 1.68
C VAL A 112 -11.62 6.04 3.00
N PHE A 113 -10.53 6.70 3.42
CA PHE A 113 -10.47 7.46 4.66
C PHE A 113 -10.98 8.88 4.44
N ARG A 114 -12.07 9.24 5.12
CA ARG A 114 -12.74 10.55 4.98
C ARG A 114 -12.46 11.53 6.13
N ASP A 115 -11.93 11.03 7.24
CA ASP A 115 -11.51 11.86 8.37
C ASP A 115 -10.12 12.46 8.08
N GLN A 116 -10.10 13.74 7.69
CA GLN A 116 -8.86 14.45 7.38
C GLN A 116 -7.93 14.55 8.60
N ALA A 117 -8.46 14.66 9.83
CA ALA A 117 -7.63 14.76 11.03
C ALA A 117 -6.89 13.44 11.29
N ALA A 118 -7.57 12.30 11.09
CA ALA A 118 -6.94 10.99 11.16
C ALA A 118 -5.88 10.79 10.06
N VAL A 119 -6.16 11.21 8.82
CA VAL A 119 -5.21 11.15 7.70
C VAL A 119 -3.96 12.00 7.99
N ASP A 120 -4.15 13.26 8.43
CA ASP A 120 -3.05 14.17 8.77
C ASP A 120 -2.17 13.62 9.90
N SER A 121 -2.80 13.02 10.92
CA SER A 121 -2.12 12.34 12.03
C SER A 121 -1.27 11.17 11.53
N ALA A 122 -1.83 10.32 10.66
CA ALA A 122 -1.15 9.15 10.12
C ALA A 122 0.03 9.49 9.19
N LEU A 123 -0.09 10.56 8.40
CA LEU A 123 0.95 11.00 7.46
C LEU A 123 1.97 11.95 8.10
N GLY A 124 1.76 12.38 9.34
CA GLY A 124 2.67 13.30 10.05
C GLY A 124 2.71 14.71 9.43
N THR A 125 1.72 15.06 8.61
CA THR A 125 1.66 16.35 7.92
C THR A 125 0.40 17.10 8.29
N GLY A 126 0.53 18.30 8.83
CA GLY A 126 -0.55 19.29 8.76
C GLY A 126 -0.42 20.07 7.46
N ARG A 127 -1.55 20.25 6.74
CA ARG A 127 -1.84 21.37 5.80
C ARG A 127 -1.90 21.09 4.29
N LEU A 128 -1.81 19.87 3.79
CA LEU A 128 -2.08 19.60 2.36
C LEU A 128 -3.24 18.61 2.21
N PRO A 129 -4.28 18.91 1.42
CA PRO A 129 -5.35 17.97 1.18
C PRO A 129 -4.80 16.79 0.36
N TYR A 130 -4.97 15.59 0.90
CA TYR A 130 -4.66 14.32 0.24
C TYR A 130 -5.88 13.41 0.36
N GLY A 131 -6.09 12.55 -0.62
CA GLY A 131 -6.94 11.38 -0.43
C GLY A 131 -6.10 10.23 0.10
N LEU A 132 -6.69 9.38 0.94
CA LEU A 132 -6.08 8.14 1.39
C LEU A 132 -7.09 7.01 1.25
N LEU A 133 -6.64 5.88 0.71
CA LEU A 133 -7.40 4.64 0.74
C LEU A 133 -6.48 3.46 1.04
N SER A 134 -7.07 2.36 1.49
CA SER A 134 -6.43 1.06 1.62
C SER A 134 -7.21 -0.02 0.87
N VAL A 135 -6.49 -1.06 0.49
CA VAL A 135 -7.06 -2.33 0.01
C VAL A 135 -6.44 -3.44 0.86
N TRP A 136 -7.27 -4.23 1.54
CA TRP A 136 -6.83 -5.33 2.39
C TRP A 136 -7.22 -6.67 1.78
N TRP A 137 -6.31 -7.64 1.84
CA TRP A 137 -6.54 -9.02 1.43
C TRP A 137 -6.30 -9.94 2.63
N ASP A 138 -7.34 -10.68 3.07
CA ASP A 138 -7.19 -11.80 4.01
C ASP A 138 -6.40 -12.93 3.37
#